data_AF-A0A2W4W5E1-F1
#
_entry.id   AF-A0A2W4W5E1-F1
#
_cell.length_a   1.000
_cell.length_b   1.000
_cell.length_c   1.000
_cell.angle_alpha   90.00
_cell.angle_beta   90.00
_cell.angle_gamma   90.00
#
_symmetry.space_group_name_H-M   'P 1'
#
loop_
_entity.id
_entity.type
_entity.pdbx_description
1 polymer ?
#
loop_
_entity_poly.entity_id
_entity_poly.type
_entity_poly.pdbx_seq_one_letter_code
_entity_poly.pdbx_strand_id
1 'polypeptide(L)' 'MDNLATSSSSTRVKVDTTLSIVEVEALQHLLKQLTLEECRRLASNDAEAQIFINAAGKLRRQLEAAEELPQMPAYDD' A
#
# COMPACT_ATOMS: atom_id res chain seq x y z
N MET A 1 -10.09 -39.38 12.29
CA MET A 1 -10.27 -38.60 11.05
C MET A 1 -9.66 -37.25 11.35
N ASP A 2 -8.38 -37.18 11.01
CA ASP A 2 -7.45 -36.20 11.54
C ASP A 2 -7.31 -35.05 10.55
N ASN A 3 -7.35 -33.83 11.12
CA ASN A 3 -6.66 -32.63 10.69
C ASN A 3 -6.91 -32.11 9.26
N LEU A 4 -7.87 -31.20 9.14
CA LEU A 4 -7.77 -30.09 8.19
C LEU A 4 -7.73 -28.76 8.97
N ALA A 5 -6.68 -28.58 9.77
CA ALA A 5 -6.24 -27.25 10.11
C ALA A 5 -5.71 -26.63 8.81
N THR A 6 -6.60 -26.00 8.04
CA THR A 6 -6.26 -25.10 6.95
C THR A 6 -5.47 -23.95 7.57
N SER A 7 -4.18 -24.18 7.79
CA SER A 7 -3.21 -23.12 8.01
C SER A 7 -3.20 -22.32 6.72
N SER A 8 -4.09 -21.32 6.61
CA SER A 8 -3.89 -20.21 5.71
C SER A 8 -2.66 -19.48 6.23
N SER A 9 -1.48 -20.02 5.90
CA SER A 9 -0.22 -19.31 6.01
C SER A 9 -0.38 -18.06 5.16
N SER A 10 -0.84 -16.98 5.79
CA SER A 10 -0.84 -15.64 5.22
C SER A 10 0.62 -15.28 5.06
N THR A 11 1.22 -15.75 3.97
CA THR A 11 2.63 -15.57 3.66
C THR A 11 2.85 -14.08 3.53
N ARG A 12 3.55 -13.49 4.50
CA ARG A 12 3.90 -12.08 4.47
C ARG A 12 5.08 -11.92 3.52
N VAL A 13 4.83 -11.30 2.38
CA VAL A 13 5.86 -10.94 1.41
C VAL A 13 6.32 -9.51 1.71
N LYS A 14 7.62 -9.32 1.94
CA LYS A 14 8.23 -7.99 2.01
C LYS A 14 8.60 -7.56 0.59
N VAL A 15 8.13 -6.39 0.18
CA VAL A 15 8.50 -5.78 -1.10
C VAL A 15 9.37 -4.56 -0.78
N ASP A 16 10.65 -4.65 -1.10
CA ASP A 16 11.60 -3.53 -0.99
C ASP A 16 11.77 -2.91 -2.38
N THR A 17 11.20 -1.72 -2.59
CA THR A 17 11.27 -0.98 -3.86
C THR A 17 11.65 0.46 -3.58
N THR A 18 12.65 0.97 -4.31
CA THR A 18 12.97 2.40 -4.36
C THR A 18 12.24 3.01 -5.56
N LEU A 19 11.42 4.03 -5.30
CA LEU A 19 10.72 4.79 -6.33
C LEU A 19 11.42 6.13 -6.53
N SER A 20 11.50 6.57 -7.78
CA SER A 20 11.86 7.96 -8.10
C SER A 20 10.77 8.93 -7.63
N ILE A 21 11.11 10.21 -7.52
CA ILE A 21 10.15 11.27 -7.13
C ILE A 21 8.94 11.30 -8.07
N VAL A 22 9.16 11.19 -9.38
CA VAL A 22 8.07 11.19 -10.37
C VAL A 22 7.14 9.98 -10.21
N GLU A 23 7.70 8.80 -9.88
CA GLU A 23 6.90 7.60 -9.61
C GLU A 23 6.12 7.71 -8.31
N VAL A 24 6.69 8.34 -7.28
CA VAL A 24 6.00 8.66 -6.02
C VAL A 24 4.82 9.60 -6.29
N GLU A 25 5.03 10.69 -7.02
CA GLU A 25 3.98 11.65 -7.37
C GLU A 25 2.85 10.99 -8.18
N ALA A 26 3.20 10.17 -9.17
CA ALA A 26 2.24 9.42 -9.96
C ALA A 26 1.44 8.43 -9.09
N LEU A 27 2.12 7.71 -8.20
CA LEU A 27 1.48 6.76 -7.29
C LEU A 27 0.54 7.46 -6.30
N GLN A 28 0.94 8.60 -5.76
CA GLN A 28 0.07 9.42 -4.91
C GLN A 28 -1.16 9.91 -5.66
N HIS A 29 -1.00 10.36 -6.91
CA HIS A 29 -2.11 10.80 -7.73
C HIS A 29 -3.11 9.65 -7.96
N LEU A 30 -2.61 8.47 -8.33
CA LEU A 30 -3.43 7.27 -8.51
C LEU A 30 -4.14 6.87 -7.21
N LEU A 31 -3.44 6.87 -6.08
CA LEU A 31 -4.02 6.52 -4.79
C LEU A 31 -5.06 7.55 -4.31
N LYS A 32 -4.97 8.82 -4.71
CA LYS A 32 -6.02 9.83 -4.42
C LYS A 32 -7.30 9.55 -5.19
N GLN A 33 -7.20 9.08 -6.44
CA GLN A 33 -8.35 8.71 -7.27
C GLN A 33 -8.99 7.38 -6.83
N LEU A 34 -8.21 6.48 -6.23
CA LEU A 34 -8.68 5.17 -5.79
C LEU A 34 -9.50 5.25 -4.48
N THR A 35 -10.74 5.73 -4.58
CA THR A 35 -11.68 5.82 -3.44
C THR A 35 -12.19 4.46 -2.98
N LEU A 36 -12.94 4.43 -1.86
CA LEU A 36 -13.64 3.21 -1.40
C LEU A 36 -14.61 2.67 -2.45
N GLU A 37 -15.29 3.57 -3.16
CA GLU A 37 -16.24 3.24 -4.22
C GLU A 37 -15.52 2.63 -5.41
N GLU A 38 -14.40 3.22 -5.83
CA GLU A 38 -13.58 2.66 -6.91
C GLU A 38 -12.99 1.29 -6.56
N CYS A 39 -12.57 1.08 -5.32
CA CYS A 39 -12.12 -0.24 -4.87
C CYS A 39 -13.23 -1.29 -4.98
N ARG A 40 -14.48 -0.93 -4.65
CA ARG A 40 -15.63 -1.82 -4.78
C ARG A 40 -16.00 -2.06 -6.24
N ARG A 41 -15.90 -1.04 -7.09
CA ARG A 41 -16.20 -1.12 -8.53
C ARG A 41 -15.21 -2.00 -9.28
N LEU A 42 -13.93 -1.95 -8.91
CA LEU A 42 -12.87 -2.74 -9.53
C LEU A 42 -12.80 -4.19 -9.05
N ALA A 43 -13.34 -4.48 -7.87
CA ALA A 43 -13.33 -5.82 -7.31
C ALA A 43 -14.47 -6.68 -7.84
N SER A 44 -14.21 -7.98 -7.95
CA SER A 44 -15.18 -8.99 -8.36
C SER A 44 -16.14 -9.37 -7.23
N ASN A 45 -15.75 -9.09 -5.98
CA ASN A 45 -16.53 -9.37 -4.76
C ASN A 45 -16.06 -8.51 -3.58
N ASP A 46 -16.82 -8.53 -2.48
CA ASP A 46 -16.55 -7.73 -1.27
C ASP A 46 -15.23 -8.10 -0.58
N ALA A 47 -14.82 -9.37 -0.63
CA ALA A 47 -13.56 -9.80 -0.02
C ALA A 47 -12.36 -9.22 -0.78
N GLU A 48 -12.40 -9.22 -2.11
CA GLU A 48 -11.40 -8.58 -2.96
C GLU A 48 -11.41 -7.06 -2.81
N ALA A 49 -12.60 -6.43 -2.72
CA ALA A 49 -12.71 -5.00 -2.46
C ALA A 49 -12.02 -4.62 -1.14
N GLN A 50 -12.21 -5.43 -0.09
CA GLN A 50 -11.57 -5.20 1.20
C GLN A 50 -10.04 -5.34 1.12
N ILE A 51 -9.52 -6.27 0.30
CA ILE A 51 -8.08 -6.39 0.02
C ILE A 51 -7.57 -5.11 -0.64
N PHE A 52 -8.25 -4.59 -1.66
CA PHE A 52 -7.86 -3.36 -2.37
C PHE A 52 -7.85 -2.15 -1.44
N ILE A 53 -8.91 -1.97 -0.64
CA ILE A 53 -9.01 -0.90 0.36
C ILE A 53 -7.85 -0.97 1.35
N ASN A 54 -7.56 -2.17 1.87
CA ASN A 54 -6.49 -2.37 2.84
C ASN A 54 -5.11 -2.13 2.24
N ALA A 55 -4.88 -2.56 0.99
CA ALA A 55 -3.63 -2.36 0.27
C ALA A 55 -3.40 -0.87 -0.03
N ALA A 56 -4.39 -0.18 -0.62
CA ALA A 56 -4.34 1.24 -0.90
C ALA A 56 -4.09 2.07 0.38
N GLY A 57 -4.78 1.73 1.48
CA GLY A 57 -4.57 2.40 2.76
C GLY A 57 -3.18 2.19 3.36
N LYS A 58 -2.56 1.02 3.17
CA LYS A 58 -1.17 0.78 3.58
C LYS A 58 -0.19 1.59 2.74
N LEU A 59 -0.37 1.62 1.42
CA LEU A 59 0.50 2.36 0.50
C LEU A 59 0.45 3.86 0.78
N ARG A 60 -0.74 4.45 1.03
CA ARG A 60 -0.86 5.86 1.41
C ARG A 60 -0.03 6.20 2.64
N ARG A 61 -0.17 5.41 3.72
CA ARG A 61 0.61 5.62 4.96
C ARG A 61 2.11 5.48 4.75
N GLN A 62 2.55 4.56 3.90
CA GLN A 62 3.96 4.38 3.60
C GLN A 62 4.54 5.56 2.81
N LEU A 63 3.76 6.14 1.89
CA LEU A 63 4.18 7.33 1.15
C LEU A 63 4.20 8.57 2.04
N GLU A 64 3.18 8.77 2.88
CA GLU A 64 3.15 9.87 3.86
C GLU A 64 4.35 9.79 4.83
N ALA A 65 4.63 8.60 5.38
CA ALA A 65 5.77 8.40 6.27
C ALA A 65 7.14 8.61 5.57
N ALA A 66 7.21 8.40 4.26
CA ALA A 66 8.42 8.67 3.48
C ALA A 66 8.61 10.16 3.19
N GLU A 67 7.52 10.94 3.07
CA GLU A 67 7.57 12.40 2.95
C GLU A 67 7.89 13.10 4.27
N GLU A 68 7.49 12.53 5.41
CA GLU A 68 7.77 13.09 6.75
C GLU A 68 9.22 12.91 7.23
N LEU A 69 10.06 12.14 6.51
CA LEU A 69 11.49 12.06 6.86
C LEU A 69 12.16 13.42 6.63
N PRO A 70 12.67 14.07 7.70
CA PRO A 70 13.19 15.42 7.59
C PRO A 70 14.36 15.45 6.62
N GLN A 71 14.36 16.42 5.70
CA GLN A 71 15.58 16.80 5.01
C GLN A 71 16.63 17.09 6.08
N MET A 72 17.70 16.29 6.13
CA MET A 72 18.84 16.60 6.98
C MET A 72 19.21 18.06 6.68
N PRO A 73 19.34 18.93 7.71
CA PRO A 73 19.93 20.24 7.47
C PRO A 73 21.29 19.96 6.83
N ALA A 74 21.51 20.53 5.64
CA ALA A 74 22.84 20.59 5.08
C ALA A 74 23.68 21.30 6.15
N TYR A 75 24.53 20.54 6.84
CA TYR A 75 25.62 21.14 7.59
C TYR A 75 26.51 21.78 6.52
N ASP A 76 26.34 23.08 6.32
CA ASP A 76 27.37 23.92 5.68
C ASP A 76 28.58 23.87 6.63
N ASP A 77 29.65 23.21 6.19
CA ASP A 77 31.00 23.33 6.76
C ASP A 77 31.53 24.77 6.60
#